data_AF-A0A026VVG7-F1
#
_entry.id   AF-A0A026VVG7-F1
#
_cell.length_a   1.000
_cell.length_b   1.000
_cell.length_c   1.000
_cell.angle_alpha   90.00
_cell.angle_beta   90.00
_cell.angle_gamma   90.00
#
_symmetry.space_group_name_H-M   'P 1'
#
loop_
_entity.id
_entity.type
_entity.pdbx_description
1 polymer ?
#
loop_
_entity_poly.entity_id
_entity_poly.type
_entity_poly.pdbx_seq_one_letter_code
_entity_poly.pdbx_strand_id
1 'polypeptide(L)'
;FLPWILGTFLLANESRPLHNILIVTEYFVDKEKNVYLILLHTYASIYIGGTALVGGGTMLIAYLKHICGLFSIASYRMGQTILLNIHEEDNRRNEMEMNKKLRHAVDIHRTAIELSEFFISSFNGTFCCLIVLGNICLALNLYQ
;
A
#
# COMPACT_ATOMS: atom_id res chain seq x y z
N PHE A 1 17.89 -9.39 5.87
CA PHE A 1 17.31 -9.08 7.20
C PHE A 1 18.12 -9.66 8.35
N LEU A 2 18.38 -10.98 8.41
CA LEU A 2 19.19 -11.60 9.46
C LEU A 2 20.67 -11.11 9.58
N PRO A 3 21.41 -10.79 8.49
CA PRO A 3 22.80 -10.37 8.63
C PRO A 3 22.99 -8.94 9.17
N TRP A 4 21.95 -8.10 9.10
CA TRP A 4 22.01 -6.73 9.63
C TRP A 4 21.86 -6.71 11.15
N ILE A 5 20.95 -7.53 11.69
CA ILE A 5 20.73 -7.65 13.14
C ILE A 5 21.95 -8.31 13.79
N LEU A 6 22.50 -9.39 13.22
CA LEU A 6 23.73 -9.99 13.74
C LEU A 6 24.91 -9.02 13.68
N GLY A 7 25.03 -8.23 12.61
CA GLY A 7 26.04 -7.19 12.47
C GLY A 7 25.98 -6.17 13.60
N THR A 8 24.79 -5.73 14.03
CA THR A 8 24.63 -4.78 15.14
C THR A 8 25.04 -5.34 16.51
N PHE A 9 24.78 -6.63 16.78
CA PHE A 9 25.22 -7.27 18.02
C PHE A 9 26.72 -7.58 18.04
N LEU A 10 27.29 -7.97 16.88
CA LEU A 10 28.73 -8.20 16.73
C LEU A 10 29.53 -6.88 16.77
N LEU A 11 28.96 -5.76 16.28
CA LEU A 11 29.56 -4.42 16.39
C LEU A 11 29.59 -3.89 17.83
N ALA A 12 28.67 -4.34 18.70
CA ALA A 12 28.62 -3.91 20.10
C ALA A 12 29.76 -4.51 20.94
N ASN A 13 30.39 -5.59 20.47
CA ASN A 13 31.43 -6.31 21.20
C ASN A 13 32.86 -5.84 20.89
N GLU A 14 33.06 -4.98 19.89
CA GLU A 14 34.36 -4.34 19.64
C GLU A 14 34.27 -2.82 19.83
N SER A 15 35.13 -2.32 20.71
CA SER A 15 35.42 -0.92 21.01
C SER A 15 35.90 -0.13 19.78
N ARG A 16 35.01 0.16 18.83
CA ARG A 16 35.22 1.16 17.78
C ARG A 16 34.40 2.41 18.09
N PRO A 17 34.94 3.62 17.85
CA PRO A 17 34.30 4.84 18.30
C PRO A 17 32.97 4.96 17.59
N LEU A 18 31.93 5.03 18.40
CA LEU A 18 30.54 5.25 18.05
C LEU A 18 30.31 6.68 17.51
N HIS A 19 31.21 7.15 16.63
CA HIS A 19 31.15 8.47 16.02
C HIS A 19 30.43 8.46 14.66
N ASN A 20 30.28 7.28 14.06
CA ASN A 20 29.57 7.06 12.80
C ASN A 20 28.15 6.52 13.05
N ILE A 21 27.37 7.24 13.85
CA ILE A 21 25.95 6.92 13.99
C ILE A 21 25.30 7.12 12.62
N LEU A 22 24.73 6.03 12.11
CA LEU A 22 24.13 5.77 10.79
C LEU A 22 23.16 6.85 10.26
N ILE A 23 22.76 7.82 11.09
CA ILE A 23 21.94 8.96 10.73
C ILE A 23 22.49 10.16 11.53
N VAL A 24 23.00 11.18 10.85
CA VAL A 24 23.41 12.45 11.49
C VAL A 24 22.15 13.14 11.99
N THR A 25 21.79 12.86 13.24
CA THR A 25 20.73 13.55 13.97
C THR A 25 21.39 14.46 14.99
N GLU A 26 21.18 15.76 14.87
CA GLU A 26 21.62 16.74 15.87
C GLU A 26 20.75 16.60 17.11
N TYR A 27 21.10 15.68 17.98
CA TYR A 27 20.63 15.73 19.36
C TYR A 27 21.39 16.85 20.07
N PHE A 28 20.66 17.84 20.60
CA PHE A 28 21.20 18.91 21.47
C PHE A 28 21.62 18.39 22.87
N VAL A 29 21.95 17.10 22.96
CA VAL A 29 22.28 16.38 24.19
C VAL A 29 23.67 15.78 24.02
N ASP A 30 24.47 15.79 25.09
CA ASP A 30 25.84 15.27 25.08
C ASP A 30 25.88 13.81 24.57
N LYS A 31 26.46 13.63 23.37
CA LYS A 31 26.40 12.39 22.59
C LYS A 31 27.08 11.23 23.31
N GLU A 32 28.12 11.52 24.09
CA GLU A 32 28.90 10.51 24.81
C GLU A 32 28.16 9.96 26.04
N LYS A 33 27.33 10.78 26.71
CA LYS A 33 26.52 10.36 27.86
C LYS A 33 25.20 9.68 27.47
N ASN A 34 24.67 9.96 26.27
CA ASN A 34 23.30 9.57 25.89
C ASN A 34 23.22 8.58 24.73
N VAL A 35 24.33 7.88 24.44
CA VAL A 35 24.44 6.85 23.40
C VAL A 35 23.26 5.88 23.39
N TYR A 36 22.89 5.35 24.57
CA TYR A 36 21.83 4.34 24.68
C TYR A 36 20.45 4.89 24.31
N LEU A 37 20.15 6.14 24.69
CA LEU A 37 18.90 6.82 24.36
C LEU A 37 18.81 7.12 22.87
N ILE A 38 19.90 7.60 22.26
CA ILE A 38 19.98 7.87 20.81
C ILE A 38 19.77 6.58 20.01
N LEU A 39 20.41 5.49 20.45
CA LEU A 39 20.26 4.17 19.83
C LEU A 39 18.81 3.67 19.93
N LEU A 40 18.22 3.75 21.13
CA LEU A 40 16.84 3.33 21.38
C LEU A 40 15.84 4.14 20.53
N HIS A 41 15.98 5.47 20.48
CA HIS A 41 15.14 6.31 19.64
C HIS A 41 15.28 5.97 18.16
N THR A 42 16.51 5.71 17.69
CA THR A 42 16.76 5.32 16.29
C THR A 42 16.06 4.02 15.94
N TYR A 43 16.19 2.99 16.77
CA TYR A 43 15.48 1.71 16.55
C TYR A 43 13.96 1.87 16.60
N ALA A 44 13.44 2.63 17.58
CA ALA A 44 12.01 2.90 17.68
C ALA A 44 11.50 3.63 16.42
N SER A 45 12.22 4.65 15.95
CA SER A 45 11.87 5.39 14.74
C SER A 45 11.87 4.50 13.49
N ILE A 46 12.87 3.63 13.34
CA ILE A 46 12.93 2.68 12.21
C ILE A 46 11.76 1.71 12.27
N TYR A 47 11.44 1.18 13.45
CA TYR A 47 10.35 0.24 13.62
C TYR A 47 8.98 0.88 13.34
N ILE A 48 8.74 2.08 13.87
CA ILE A 48 7.51 2.84 13.63
C ILE A 48 7.38 3.19 12.14
N GLY A 49 8.45 3.71 11.53
CA GLY A 49 8.45 4.02 10.10
C GLY A 49 8.23 2.79 9.22
N GLY A 50 8.91 1.68 9.53
CA GLY A 50 8.77 0.42 8.79
C GLY A 50 7.37 -0.17 8.90
N THR A 51 6.81 -0.22 10.10
CA THR A 51 5.44 -0.71 10.32
C THR A 51 4.39 0.18 9.66
N ALA A 52 4.53 1.50 9.72
CA ALA A 52 3.65 2.43 9.02
C ALA A 52 3.70 2.24 7.50
N LEU A 53 4.91 2.05 6.94
CA LEU A 53 5.10 1.82 5.51
C LEU A 53 4.45 0.51 5.06
N VAL A 54 4.71 -0.59 5.78
CA VAL A 54 4.14 -1.91 5.47
C VAL A 54 2.63 -1.90 5.64
N GLY A 55 2.12 -1.33 6.74
CA GLY A 55 0.68 -1.21 7.00
C GLY A 55 -0.03 -0.38 5.93
N GLY A 56 0.50 0.81 5.63
CA GLY A 56 -0.05 1.69 4.61
C GLY A 56 -0.01 1.06 3.21
N GLY A 57 1.13 0.48 2.82
CA GLY A 57 1.28 -0.21 1.53
C GLY A 57 0.33 -1.40 1.40
N THR A 58 0.20 -2.22 2.45
CA THR A 58 -0.72 -3.37 2.46
C THR A 58 -2.18 -2.91 2.36
N MET A 59 -2.55 -1.85 3.06
CA MET A 59 -3.89 -1.26 2.99
C MET A 59 -4.22 -0.81 1.55
N LEU A 60 -3.30 -0.11 0.88
CA LEU A 60 -3.48 0.33 -0.52
C LEU A 60 -3.68 -0.86 -1.47
N ILE A 61 -2.86 -1.90 -1.33
CA ILE A 61 -2.97 -3.13 -2.14
C ILE A 61 -4.32 -3.81 -1.89
N ALA A 62 -4.76 -3.89 -0.64
CA ALA A 62 -6.05 -4.49 -0.28
C ALA A 62 -7.23 -3.74 -0.92
N TYR A 63 -7.22 -2.40 -0.88
CA TYR A 63 -8.24 -1.58 -1.56
C TYR A 63 -8.26 -1.83 -3.07
N LEU A 64 -7.09 -1.81 -3.73
CA LEU A 64 -6.99 -2.09 -5.16
C LEU A 64 -7.50 -3.49 -5.51
N LYS A 65 -7.14 -4.50 -4.72
CA LYS A 65 -7.63 -5.87 -4.89
C LYS A 65 -9.14 -5.95 -4.72
N HIS A 66 -9.70 -5.26 -3.73
CA HIS A 66 -11.14 -5.22 -3.50
C HIS A 66 -11.90 -4.59 -4.68
N ILE A 67 -11.45 -3.43 -5.15
CA ILE A 67 -12.01 -2.72 -6.31
C ILE A 67 -11.95 -3.61 -7.57
N CYS A 68 -10.79 -4.16 -7.88
CA CYS A 68 -10.63 -5.06 -9.03
C CYS A 68 -11.50 -6.32 -8.89
N GLY A 69 -11.67 -6.83 -7.67
CA GLY A 69 -12.57 -7.94 -7.37
C GLY A 69 -14.03 -7.62 -7.69
N LEU A 70 -14.52 -6.43 -7.31
CA LEU A 70 -15.87 -5.96 -7.64
C LEU A 70 -16.07 -5.85 -9.16
N PHE A 71 -15.09 -5.30 -9.88
CA PHE A 71 -15.14 -5.25 -11.34
C PHE A 71 -15.18 -6.65 -11.98
N SER A 72 -14.37 -7.58 -11.48
CA SER A 72 -14.35 -8.97 -11.95
C SER A 72 -15.71 -9.65 -11.74
N ILE A 73 -16.30 -9.49 -10.55
CA ILE A 73 -17.63 -10.02 -10.22
C ILE A 73 -18.70 -9.42 -11.14
N ALA A 74 -18.69 -8.09 -11.32
CA ALA A 74 -19.64 -7.41 -12.19
C ALA A 74 -19.52 -7.91 -13.65
N SER A 75 -18.31 -7.96 -14.18
CA SER A 75 -18.02 -8.45 -15.54
C SER A 75 -18.49 -9.89 -15.75
N TYR A 76 -18.17 -10.79 -14.81
CA TYR A 76 -18.60 -12.18 -14.85
C TYR A 76 -20.14 -12.29 -14.88
N ARG A 77 -20.84 -11.55 -14.00
CA ARG A 77 -22.31 -11.59 -13.93
C ARG A 77 -22.96 -11.01 -15.19
N MET A 78 -22.39 -9.96 -15.78
CA MET A 78 -22.85 -9.41 -17.06
C MET A 78 -22.68 -10.44 -18.18
N GLY A 79 -21.49 -11.05 -18.30
CA GLY A 79 -21.20 -12.07 -19.32
C GLY A 79 -22.12 -13.29 -19.23
N GLN A 80 -22.38 -13.80 -18.02
CA GLN A 80 -23.33 -14.90 -17.80
C GLN A 80 -24.76 -14.52 -18.24
N THR A 81 -25.18 -13.29 -17.94
CA THR A 81 -26.53 -12.82 -18.28
C THR A 81 -26.69 -12.66 -19.81
N ILE A 82 -25.68 -12.15 -20.49
CA ILE A 82 -25.67 -12.01 -21.96
C ILE A 82 -25.67 -13.38 -22.65
N LEU A 83 -24.88 -14.33 -22.17
CA LEU A 83 -24.81 -15.69 -22.72
C LEU A 83 -26.17 -16.41 -22.62
N LEU A 84 -26.86 -16.28 -21.47
CA LEU A 84 -28.19 -16.85 -21.28
C LEU A 84 -29.23 -16.21 -22.20
N ASN A 85 -29.14 -14.89 -22.44
CA ASN A 85 -30.04 -14.19 -23.36
C ASN A 85 -29.98 -14.74 -24.79
N ILE A 86 -28.78 -15.07 -25.27
CA ILE A 86 -28.57 -15.62 -26.63
C ILE A 86 -29.14 -17.03 -26.75
N HIS A 87 -29.23 -17.79 -25.65
CA HIS A 87 -29.66 -19.19 -25.67
C HIS A 87 -31.18 -19.37 -25.46
N GLU A 88 -31.86 -18.41 -24.81
CA GLU A 88 -33.30 -18.49 -24.52
C GLU A 88 -34.08 -17.33 -25.18
N GLU A 89 -34.42 -17.45 -26.47
CA GLU A 89 -35.17 -16.41 -27.21
C GLU A 89 -36.69 -16.35 -26.91
N ASP A 90 -37.29 -17.32 -26.20
CA ASP A 90 -38.76 -17.54 -26.26
C ASP A 90 -39.55 -17.43 -24.93
N ASN A 91 -39.01 -16.86 -23.84
CA ASN A 91 -39.74 -16.79 -22.56
C ASN A 91 -39.67 -15.43 -21.82
N ARG A 92 -40.78 -14.67 -21.81
CA ARG A 92 -40.94 -13.39 -21.08
C ARG A 92 -40.63 -13.46 -19.57
N ARG A 93 -40.86 -14.61 -18.92
CA ARG A 93 -40.57 -14.76 -17.48
C ARG A 93 -39.05 -14.82 -17.22
N ASN A 94 -38.29 -15.39 -18.16
CA ASN A 94 -36.82 -15.44 -18.09
C ASN A 94 -36.22 -14.06 -18.36
N GLU A 95 -36.82 -13.28 -19.26
CA GLU A 95 -36.40 -11.91 -19.56
C GLU A 95 -36.45 -10.97 -18.34
N MET A 96 -37.53 -11.03 -17.54
CA MET A 96 -37.64 -10.21 -16.32
C MET A 96 -36.57 -10.56 -15.28
N GLU A 97 -36.29 -11.86 -15.08
CA GLU A 97 -35.27 -12.33 -14.14
C GLU A 97 -33.85 -12.00 -14.62
N MET A 98 -33.60 -12.12 -15.92
CA MET A 98 -32.37 -11.69 -16.58
C MET A 98 -32.12 -10.18 -16.40
N ASN A 99 -33.16 -9.36 -16.63
CA ASN A 99 -33.10 -7.92 -16.42
C ASN A 99 -32.81 -7.54 -14.96
N LYS A 100 -33.33 -8.29 -13.98
CA LYS A 100 -32.97 -8.10 -12.56
C LYS A 100 -31.49 -8.44 -12.31
N LYS A 101 -30.98 -9.55 -12.85
CA LYS A 101 -29.58 -9.96 -12.71
C LYS A 101 -28.62 -8.94 -13.33
N LEU A 102 -28.97 -8.42 -14.51
CA LEU A 102 -28.21 -7.38 -15.21
C LEU A 102 -28.19 -6.08 -14.41
N ARG A 103 -29.35 -5.60 -13.93
CA ARG A 103 -29.43 -4.41 -13.07
C ARG A 103 -28.53 -4.53 -11.84
N HIS A 104 -28.54 -5.69 -11.19
CA HIS A 104 -27.68 -5.93 -10.04
C HIS A 104 -26.18 -5.97 -10.42
N ALA A 105 -25.82 -6.51 -11.58
CA ALA A 105 -24.43 -6.47 -12.04
C ALA A 105 -23.96 -5.04 -12.38
N VAL A 106 -24.84 -4.22 -12.97
CA VAL A 106 -24.59 -2.80 -13.22
C VAL A 106 -24.45 -2.01 -11.92
N ASP A 107 -25.27 -2.33 -10.91
CA ASP A 107 -25.19 -1.72 -9.58
C ASP A 107 -23.82 -2.00 -8.92
N ILE A 108 -23.36 -3.25 -8.90
CA ILE A 108 -22.01 -3.62 -8.41
C ILE A 108 -20.92 -2.88 -9.20
N HIS A 109 -21.05 -2.79 -10.52
CA HIS A 109 -20.10 -2.07 -11.37
C HIS A 109 -20.03 -0.58 -11.00
N ARG A 110 -21.19 0.05 -10.78
CA ARG A 110 -21.27 1.44 -10.33
C ARG A 110 -20.62 1.63 -8.97
N THR A 111 -20.90 0.76 -8.00
CA THR A 111 -20.23 0.79 -6.70
C THR A 111 -18.71 0.67 -6.83
N ALA A 112 -18.22 -0.17 -7.75
CA ALA A 112 -16.79 -0.30 -7.99
C ALA A 112 -16.17 0.99 -8.54
N ILE A 113 -16.88 1.71 -9.43
CA ILE A 113 -16.46 3.02 -9.94
C ILE A 113 -16.43 4.05 -8.81
N GLU A 114 -17.51 4.18 -8.03
CA GLU A 114 -17.60 5.13 -6.92
C GLU A 114 -16.47 4.88 -5.89
N LEU A 115 -16.17 3.63 -5.58
CA LEU A 115 -15.05 3.26 -4.70
C LEU A 115 -13.69 3.61 -5.31
N SER A 116 -13.54 3.45 -6.63
CA SER A 116 -12.31 3.80 -7.36
C SER A 116 -12.06 5.31 -7.36
N GLU A 117 -13.11 6.10 -7.63
CA GLU A 117 -13.04 7.56 -7.62
C GLU A 117 -12.72 8.07 -6.21
N PHE A 118 -13.37 7.51 -5.18
CA PHE A 118 -13.06 7.82 -3.79
C PHE A 118 -11.62 7.48 -3.42
N PHE A 119 -11.12 6.31 -3.84
CA PHE A 119 -9.74 5.90 -3.61
C PHE A 119 -8.75 6.87 -4.27
N ILE A 120 -8.94 7.19 -5.55
CA ILE A 120 -8.09 8.11 -6.29
C ILE A 120 -8.12 9.49 -5.62
N SER A 121 -9.30 10.03 -5.33
CA SER A 121 -9.43 11.34 -4.69
C SER A 121 -8.77 11.40 -3.32
N SER A 122 -8.90 10.34 -2.52
CA SER A 122 -8.34 10.28 -1.16
C SER A 122 -6.81 10.22 -1.17
N PHE A 123 -6.22 9.49 -2.11
CA PHE A 123 -4.78 9.26 -2.16
C PHE A 123 -4.02 10.08 -3.21
N ASN A 124 -4.71 10.89 -4.03
CA ASN A 124 -4.09 11.68 -5.09
C ASN A 124 -2.91 12.54 -4.57
N GLY A 125 -3.15 13.35 -3.53
CA GLY A 125 -2.11 14.19 -2.93
C GLY A 125 -0.96 13.36 -2.35
N THR A 126 -1.27 12.27 -1.66
CA THR A 126 -0.27 11.36 -1.10
C THR A 126 0.60 10.75 -2.19
N PHE A 127 0.02 10.28 -3.29
CA PHE A 127 0.77 9.73 -4.42
C PHE A 127 1.64 10.77 -5.10
N CYS A 128 1.14 11.99 -5.33
CA CYS A 128 1.96 13.08 -5.85
C CYS A 128 3.18 13.35 -4.96
N CYS A 129 2.99 13.46 -3.65
CA CYS A 129 4.08 13.66 -2.70
C CYS A 129 5.08 12.50 -2.72
N LEU A 130 4.59 11.25 -2.72
CA LEU A 130 5.44 10.05 -2.76
C LEU A 130 6.26 9.97 -4.05
N ILE A 131 5.67 10.32 -5.20
CA ILE A 131 6.37 10.34 -6.49
C ILE A 131 7.48 11.39 -6.46
N VAL A 132 7.19 12.62 -6.01
CA VAL A 132 8.19 13.70 -5.96
C VAL A 132 9.34 13.32 -5.02
N LEU A 133 9.02 12.90 -3.79
CA LEU A 133 10.03 12.47 -2.82
C LEU A 133 10.85 11.28 -3.33
N GLY A 134 10.20 10.29 -3.95
CA GLY A 134 10.85 9.13 -4.54
C GLY A 134 11.85 9.51 -5.64
N ASN A 135 11.48 10.45 -6.52
CA ASN A 135 12.37 10.95 -7.57
C ASN A 135 13.58 11.71 -6.98
N ILE A 136 13.37 12.54 -5.95
CA ILE A 136 14.45 13.25 -5.27
C ILE A 136 15.42 12.25 -4.63
N CYS A 137 14.91 11.27 -3.88
CA CYS A 137 15.73 10.23 -3.26
C CYS A 137 16.51 9.43 -4.31
N LEU A 138 15.87 9.07 -5.43
CA LEU A 138 16.51 8.35 -6.53
C LEU A 138 17.64 9.17 -7.17
N ALA A 139 17.41 10.45 -7.44
CA ALA A 139 18.40 11.34 -8.02
C ALA A 139 19.62 11.51 -7.10
N LEU A 140 19.39 11.71 -5.80
CA LEU A 140 20.47 11.81 -4.81
C LEU A 140 21.28 10.51 -4.73
N ASN A 141 20.62 9.34 -4.74
CA ASN A 141 21.29 8.05 -4.72
C ASN A 141 22.11 7.76 -5.98
N LEU A 142 21.71 8.28 -7.14
CA LEU A 142 22.46 8.11 -8.40
C LEU A 142 23.63 9.09 -8.53
N TYR A 143 23.57 10.23 -7.85
CA TYR A 143 24.63 11.23 -7.84
C TYR A 143 25.79 10.84 -6.91
N GLN A 144 25.50 10.03 -5.88
CA GLN A 144 26.45 9.54 -4.88
C GLN A 144 27.26 8.35 -5.38
#